data_AF-A0A6A6SF26-F1
#
_entry.id   AF-A0A6A6SF26-F1
#
_cell.length_a   1.000
_cell.length_b   1.000
_cell.length_c   1.000
_cell.angle_alpha   90.00
_cell.angle_beta   90.00
_cell.angle_gamma   90.00
#
_symmetry.space_group_name_H-M   'P 1'
#
loop_
_entity.id
_entity.type
_entity.pdbx_description
1 polymer ?
#
loop_
_entity_poly.entity_id
_entity_poly.type
_entity_poly.pdbx_seq_one_letter_code
_entity_poly.pdbx_strand_id
1 'polypeptide(L)'
;MTPPWPTHHTPCYDVSGTILTCVATSAFSPGDRVYGRIAAAREGAAREYGNVLPLEVALVPKLLSSSSTAAIPMSALTAWQGLFEHGELAGKGGIVPRIDDNGEVIGGALGRGKRVLVLGAAGGVGLMAVQFGKLVGAYVVGTCSAGNGAFVRGYGADEVVDYHVTGLAEYVDGDGDGDGNGKFDLVLDCVGGESMMDGWNAVRPRGTYISVVPGFREPEGGKPETVRCKWFIMDSRGSELEAIGKFIDKGLVRGTVDSVWVIGDFEKAFERTAGGHARGKVVIRIA
;
A
#
# COMPACT_ATOMS: atom_id res chain seq x y z
N MET A 1 24.42 15.31 4.97
CA MET A 1 23.26 16.18 5.27
C MET A 1 22.33 16.13 4.07
N THR A 2 21.11 15.63 4.27
CA THR A 2 20.05 15.76 3.26
C THR A 2 19.77 17.25 3.07
N PRO A 3 19.73 17.79 1.84
CA PRO A 3 19.44 19.20 1.64
C PRO A 3 18.07 19.55 2.28
N PRO A 4 17.90 20.78 2.80
CA PRO A 4 16.63 21.21 3.34
C PRO A 4 15.55 21.11 2.25
N TRP A 5 14.36 20.69 2.66
CA TRP A 5 13.21 20.58 1.78
C TRP A 5 12.88 21.96 1.20
N PRO A 6 12.64 22.09 -0.12
CA PRO A 6 12.41 23.40 -0.74
C PRO A 6 11.14 24.07 -0.18
N THR A 7 11.17 25.40 -0.05
CA THR A 7 10.05 26.22 0.47
C THR A 7 8.89 26.33 -0.52
N HIS A 8 9.15 26.11 -1.80
CA HIS A 8 8.15 25.99 -2.87
C HIS A 8 8.36 24.65 -3.57
N HIS A 9 7.33 23.82 -3.62
CA HIS A 9 7.35 22.48 -4.19
C HIS A 9 6.00 22.14 -4.80
N THR A 10 6.02 21.42 -5.92
CA THR A 10 4.83 20.90 -6.59
C THR A 10 4.38 19.61 -5.92
N PRO A 11 3.21 19.57 -5.24
CA PRO A 11 2.79 18.39 -4.49
C PRO A 11 2.30 17.24 -5.41
N CYS A 12 1.81 16.17 -4.77
CA CYS A 12 1.24 14.95 -5.36
C CYS A 12 2.27 14.13 -6.16
N TYR A 13 2.58 12.90 -5.72
CA TYR A 13 3.68 12.12 -6.30
C TYR A 13 3.23 10.91 -7.12
N ASP A 14 1.97 10.53 -7.03
CA ASP A 14 1.40 9.54 -7.94
C ASP A 14 1.01 10.23 -9.24
N VAL A 15 1.35 9.63 -10.37
CA VAL A 15 1.09 10.17 -11.69
C VAL A 15 0.54 9.10 -12.62
N SER A 16 -0.34 9.52 -13.53
CA SER A 16 -0.73 8.78 -14.72
C SER A 16 -0.84 9.77 -15.87
N GLY A 17 -0.20 9.49 -17.00
CA GLY A 17 -0.13 10.41 -18.13
C GLY A 17 0.40 9.77 -19.39
N THR A 18 0.69 10.59 -20.39
CA THR A 18 1.23 10.16 -21.69
C THR A 18 2.63 10.72 -21.86
N ILE A 19 3.57 9.89 -22.29
CA ILE A 19 4.93 10.33 -22.62
C ILE A 19 4.85 11.26 -23.84
N LEU A 20 5.40 12.47 -23.70
CA LEU A 20 5.46 13.46 -24.79
C LEU A 20 6.82 13.44 -25.48
N THR A 21 7.87 13.40 -24.67
CA THR A 21 9.26 13.31 -25.12
C THR A 21 10.02 12.37 -24.20
N CYS A 22 11.07 11.74 -24.73
CA CYS A 22 11.92 10.85 -23.96
C CYS A 22 13.38 10.99 -24.42
N VAL A 23 14.31 10.61 -23.55
CA VAL A 23 15.71 10.44 -23.95
C VAL A 23 15.84 9.25 -24.89
N ALA A 24 16.84 9.26 -25.79
CA ALA A 24 17.02 8.21 -26.80
C ALA A 24 17.21 6.80 -26.20
N THR A 25 17.69 6.70 -24.96
CA THR A 25 17.92 5.44 -24.23
C THR A 25 16.71 5.00 -23.38
N SER A 26 15.60 5.72 -23.47
CA SER A 26 14.38 5.39 -22.73
C SER A 26 13.77 4.08 -23.22
N ALA A 27 13.27 3.26 -22.30
CA ALA A 27 12.45 2.09 -22.62
C ALA A 27 11.01 2.47 -23.05
N PHE A 28 10.62 3.74 -22.85
CA PHE A 28 9.32 4.30 -23.23
C PHE A 28 9.46 5.25 -24.42
N SER A 29 8.41 5.33 -25.24
CA SER A 29 8.31 6.16 -26.43
C SER A 29 7.23 7.24 -26.29
N PRO A 30 7.29 8.35 -27.05
CA PRO A 30 6.18 9.30 -27.16
C PRO A 30 4.87 8.59 -27.54
N GLY A 31 3.79 8.92 -26.83
CA GLY A 31 2.49 8.27 -26.97
C GLY A 31 2.22 7.13 -25.98
N ASP A 32 3.26 6.60 -25.31
CA ASP A 32 3.06 5.59 -24.27
C ASP A 32 2.28 6.18 -23.09
N ARG A 33 1.25 5.45 -22.65
CA ARG A 33 0.54 5.79 -21.41
C ARG A 33 1.25 5.12 -20.25
N VAL A 34 1.72 5.92 -19.30
CA VAL A 34 2.46 5.46 -18.14
C VAL A 34 1.82 5.90 -16.84
N TYR A 35 2.12 5.17 -15.77
CA TYR A 35 1.78 5.54 -14.41
C TYR A 35 2.93 5.20 -13.47
N GLY A 36 3.03 5.92 -12.36
CA GLY A 36 4.09 5.67 -11.40
C GLY A 36 4.09 6.60 -10.21
N ARG A 37 5.11 6.42 -9.39
CA ARG A 37 5.36 7.23 -8.20
C ARG A 37 6.65 8.01 -8.44
N ILE A 38 6.57 9.33 -8.57
CA ILE A 38 7.73 10.23 -8.57
C ILE A 38 8.43 10.21 -7.20
N ALA A 39 9.73 9.91 -7.14
CA ALA A 39 10.49 9.95 -5.88
C ALA A 39 10.25 11.25 -5.08
N ALA A 40 10.05 11.12 -3.76
CA ALA A 40 9.68 12.24 -2.87
C ALA A 40 10.66 13.43 -2.90
N ALA A 41 11.92 13.16 -3.24
CA ALA A 41 12.99 14.15 -3.33
C ALA A 41 12.92 15.02 -4.60
N ARG A 42 11.94 14.80 -5.49
CA ARG A 42 11.75 15.54 -6.74
C ARG A 42 10.40 16.27 -6.75
N GLU A 43 10.21 17.17 -7.71
CA GLU A 43 8.93 17.85 -7.94
C GLU A 43 7.82 16.87 -8.33
N GLY A 44 6.66 16.99 -7.69
CA GLY A 44 5.49 16.14 -7.93
C GLY A 44 4.80 16.36 -9.27
N ALA A 45 3.53 15.97 -9.32
CA ALA A 45 2.72 15.77 -10.51
C ALA A 45 1.43 16.62 -10.51
N ALA A 46 1.21 17.50 -9.53
CA ALA A 46 0.13 18.49 -9.56
C ALA A 46 0.43 19.62 -10.58
N ARG A 47 0.62 19.25 -11.85
CA ARG A 47 1.00 20.11 -12.98
C ARG A 47 0.71 19.40 -14.31
N GLU A 48 0.56 20.17 -15.39
CA GLU A 48 0.28 19.65 -16.75
C GLU A 48 1.44 18.82 -17.32
N TYR A 49 2.68 19.20 -17.01
CA TYR A 49 3.87 18.54 -17.51
C TYR A 49 4.85 18.30 -16.37
N GLY A 50 5.34 17.07 -16.25
CA GLY A 50 6.31 16.68 -15.23
C GLY A 50 7.30 15.64 -15.74
N ASN A 51 8.45 15.58 -15.07
CA ASN A 51 9.51 14.64 -15.42
C ASN A 51 9.42 13.39 -14.54
N VAL A 52 9.41 12.22 -15.18
CA VAL A 52 9.52 10.91 -14.53
C VAL A 52 10.84 10.26 -14.93
N LEU A 53 11.41 9.44 -14.04
CA LEU A 53 12.50 8.55 -14.43
C LEU A 53 11.90 7.25 -14.96
N PRO A 54 12.49 6.62 -16.00
CA PRO A 54 11.99 5.35 -16.53
C PRO A 54 11.84 4.25 -15.45
N LEU A 55 12.73 4.26 -14.46
CA LEU A 55 12.72 3.33 -13.32
C LEU A 55 11.57 3.53 -12.32
N GLU A 56 10.79 4.60 -12.40
CA GLU A 56 9.69 4.90 -11.48
C GLU A 56 8.30 4.61 -12.04
N VAL A 57 8.22 4.34 -13.35
CA VAL A 57 6.96 4.23 -14.09
C VAL A 57 6.85 2.89 -14.78
N ALA A 58 5.60 2.47 -15.04
CA ALA A 58 5.26 1.35 -15.88
C ALA A 58 4.17 1.77 -16.88
N LEU A 59 3.93 0.94 -17.90
CA LEU A 59 2.81 1.13 -18.81
C LEU A 59 1.48 0.96 -18.06
N VAL A 60 0.49 1.78 -18.39
CA VAL A 60 -0.86 1.68 -17.82
C VAL A 60 -1.45 0.30 -18.14
N PRO A 61 -1.96 -0.45 -17.13
CA PRO A 61 -2.64 -1.73 -17.34
C PRO A 61 -3.82 -1.58 -18.31
N LYS A 62 -4.03 -2.58 -19.17
CA LYS A 62 -5.07 -2.58 -20.22
C LYS A 62 -6.47 -2.40 -19.67
N LEU A 63 -6.75 -2.93 -18.47
CA LEU A 63 -8.08 -2.84 -17.84
C LEU A 63 -8.38 -1.49 -17.17
N LEU A 64 -7.42 -0.56 -17.09
CA LEU A 64 -7.62 0.71 -16.37
C LEU A 64 -7.88 1.90 -17.29
N SER A 65 -8.72 2.80 -16.78
CA SER A 65 -8.87 4.18 -17.28
C SER A 65 -7.80 5.11 -16.69
N SER A 66 -7.61 6.28 -17.28
CA SER A 66 -6.54 7.23 -16.87
C SER A 66 -6.66 7.70 -15.41
N SER A 67 -7.86 8.07 -14.95
CA SER A 67 -8.05 8.63 -13.60
C SER A 67 -7.90 7.58 -12.48
N SER A 68 -8.30 6.33 -12.74
CA SER A 68 -8.18 5.24 -11.76
C SER A 68 -6.73 4.77 -11.59
N THR A 69 -5.89 4.99 -12.60
CA THR A 69 -4.51 4.52 -12.58
C THR A 69 -3.63 5.35 -11.65
N ALA A 70 -3.86 6.66 -11.55
CA ALA A 70 -3.12 7.53 -10.63
C ALA A 70 -3.37 7.20 -9.13
N ALA A 71 -4.44 6.46 -8.82
CA ALA A 71 -4.75 6.03 -7.45
C ALA A 71 -3.95 4.80 -6.97
N ILE A 72 -3.06 4.26 -7.80
CA ILE A 72 -2.40 2.97 -7.53
C ILE A 72 -0.98 3.11 -6.99
N PRO A 73 -0.07 3.91 -7.60
CA PRO A 73 1.37 3.71 -7.45
C PRO A 73 1.89 3.67 -6.01
N MET A 74 1.76 4.75 -5.23
CA MET A 74 2.26 4.79 -3.86
C MET A 74 1.63 3.70 -3.01
N SER A 75 0.30 3.58 -3.01
CA SER A 75 -0.38 2.63 -2.14
C SER A 75 -0.05 1.17 -2.47
N ALA A 76 0.06 0.85 -3.77
CA ALA A 76 0.44 -0.47 -4.23
C ALA A 76 1.89 -0.80 -3.89
N LEU A 77 2.84 0.10 -4.18
CA LEU A 77 4.26 -0.11 -3.89
C LEU A 77 4.51 -0.26 -2.39
N THR A 78 3.89 0.60 -1.59
CA THR A 78 3.98 0.52 -0.12
C THR A 78 3.46 -0.81 0.40
N ALA A 79 2.28 -1.25 -0.04
CA ALA A 79 1.74 -2.54 0.39
C ALA A 79 2.59 -3.72 -0.11
N TRP A 80 3.04 -3.67 -1.37
CA TRP A 80 3.84 -4.71 -2.00
C TRP A 80 5.18 -4.94 -1.29
N GLN A 81 5.96 -3.87 -1.11
CA GLN A 81 7.25 -3.92 -0.42
C GLN A 81 7.06 -4.25 1.08
N GLY A 82 6.01 -3.72 1.70
CA GLY A 82 5.68 -4.00 3.10
C GLY A 82 5.39 -5.48 3.33
N LEU A 83 4.54 -6.10 2.51
CA LEU A 83 4.17 -7.50 2.67
C LEU A 83 5.24 -8.47 2.20
N PHE A 84 5.84 -8.24 1.02
CA PHE A 84 6.68 -9.25 0.39
C PHE A 84 8.17 -9.02 0.60
N GLU A 85 8.67 -7.78 0.48
CA GLU A 85 10.11 -7.51 0.65
C GLU A 85 10.51 -7.47 2.12
N HIS A 86 9.76 -6.73 2.94
CA HIS A 86 10.10 -6.55 4.36
C HIS A 86 9.37 -7.54 5.26
N GLY A 87 8.10 -7.84 4.94
CA GLY A 87 7.27 -8.81 5.66
C GLY A 87 7.56 -10.26 5.31
N GLU A 88 8.26 -10.54 4.20
CA GLU A 88 8.59 -11.90 3.73
C GLU A 88 7.36 -12.83 3.66
N LEU A 89 6.17 -12.27 3.39
CA LEU A 89 4.91 -13.01 3.40
C LEU A 89 4.94 -14.19 2.41
N ALA A 90 5.50 -13.94 1.22
CA ALA A 90 5.67 -14.90 0.14
C ALA A 90 6.97 -15.73 0.23
N GLY A 91 7.83 -15.46 1.22
CA GLY A 91 9.13 -16.11 1.36
C GLY A 91 10.28 -15.11 1.52
N LYS A 92 11.48 -15.64 1.82
CA LYS A 92 12.72 -14.86 1.94
C LYS A 92 13.41 -14.69 0.59
N GLY A 93 14.39 -13.78 0.52
CA GLY A 93 15.28 -13.65 -0.63
C GLY A 93 14.64 -12.95 -1.83
N GLY A 94 13.69 -12.05 -1.60
CA GLY A 94 13.03 -11.29 -2.67
C GLY A 94 12.00 -12.08 -3.47
N ILE A 95 11.51 -13.21 -2.93
CA ILE A 95 10.40 -13.94 -3.53
C ILE A 95 9.13 -13.09 -3.41
N VAL A 96 8.54 -12.77 -4.55
CA VAL A 96 7.29 -12.04 -4.67
C VAL A 96 6.34 -12.81 -5.60
N PRO A 97 5.01 -12.69 -5.42
CA PRO A 97 4.07 -13.34 -6.32
C PRO A 97 4.20 -12.74 -7.73
N ARG A 98 3.99 -13.57 -8.75
CA ARG A 98 3.98 -13.14 -10.16
C ARG A 98 3.01 -13.96 -10.98
N ILE A 99 2.67 -13.45 -12.16
CA ILE A 99 1.95 -14.19 -13.20
C ILE A 99 2.97 -14.88 -14.09
N ASP A 100 2.87 -16.20 -14.25
CA ASP A 100 3.71 -16.96 -15.19
C ASP A 100 3.19 -16.88 -16.64
N ASP A 101 3.89 -17.54 -17.57
CA ASP A 101 3.55 -17.52 -19.00
C ASP A 101 2.20 -18.19 -19.31
N ASN A 102 1.69 -19.04 -18.41
CA ASN A 102 0.37 -19.67 -18.54
C ASN A 102 -0.74 -18.79 -17.94
N GLY A 103 -0.39 -17.69 -17.29
CA GLY A 103 -1.33 -16.81 -16.61
C GLY A 103 -1.64 -17.23 -15.17
N GLU A 104 -0.89 -18.15 -14.58
CA GLU A 104 -1.10 -18.62 -13.22
C GLU A 104 -0.36 -17.76 -12.18
N VAL A 105 -0.95 -17.62 -10.99
CA VAL A 105 -0.32 -16.93 -9.86
C VAL A 105 0.67 -17.88 -9.19
N ILE A 106 1.96 -17.59 -9.31
CA ILE A 106 3.05 -18.35 -8.69
C ILE A 106 3.84 -17.49 -7.69
N GLY A 107 4.72 -18.11 -6.91
CA GLY A 107 5.60 -17.39 -5.97
C GLY A 107 4.93 -16.90 -4.69
N GLY A 108 3.65 -17.22 -4.46
CA GLY A 108 2.91 -16.87 -3.23
C GLY A 108 2.69 -18.02 -2.25
N ALA A 109 3.10 -19.25 -2.58
CA ALA A 109 2.68 -20.45 -1.85
C ALA A 109 3.01 -20.44 -0.34
N LEU A 110 4.13 -19.83 0.06
CA LEU A 110 4.53 -19.70 1.47
C LEU A 110 3.67 -18.70 2.27
N GLY A 111 2.86 -17.89 1.59
CA GLY A 111 1.88 -17.00 2.23
C GLY A 111 0.61 -17.72 2.67
N ARG A 112 0.34 -18.92 2.14
CA ARG A 112 -0.91 -19.63 2.36
C ARG A 112 -1.10 -19.97 3.85
N GLY A 113 -2.25 -19.58 4.39
CA GLY A 113 -2.62 -19.84 5.78
C GLY A 113 -1.90 -18.97 6.82
N LYS A 114 -0.94 -18.13 6.42
CA LYS A 114 -0.37 -17.12 7.32
C LYS A 114 -1.45 -16.10 7.70
N ARG A 115 -1.43 -15.62 8.94
CA ARG A 115 -2.37 -14.60 9.44
C ARG A 115 -1.75 -13.21 9.31
N VAL A 116 -2.43 -12.31 8.59
CA VAL A 116 -1.98 -10.93 8.34
C VAL A 116 -2.98 -9.96 8.95
N LEU A 117 -2.49 -9.04 9.78
CA LEU A 117 -3.28 -7.90 10.27
C LEU A 117 -2.92 -6.64 9.47
N VAL A 118 -3.94 -5.92 9.01
CA VAL A 118 -3.77 -4.62 8.34
C VAL A 118 -4.45 -3.54 9.18
N LEU A 119 -3.65 -2.70 9.83
CA LEU A 119 -4.17 -1.55 10.56
C LEU A 119 -4.52 -0.42 9.58
N GLY A 120 -5.75 0.09 9.65
CA GLY A 120 -6.21 1.11 8.70
C GLY A 120 -6.58 0.53 7.33
N ALA A 121 -7.24 -0.62 7.31
CA ALA A 121 -7.51 -1.42 6.12
C ALA A 121 -8.38 -0.72 5.05
N ALA A 122 -9.15 0.31 5.42
CA ALA A 122 -9.99 1.08 4.49
C ALA A 122 -9.23 2.18 3.71
N GLY A 123 -7.99 2.48 4.10
CA GLY A 123 -7.14 3.47 3.43
C GLY A 123 -6.50 2.92 2.14
N GLY A 124 -5.83 3.80 1.38
CA GLY A 124 -5.20 3.42 0.11
C GLY A 124 -4.21 2.25 0.23
N VAL A 125 -3.25 2.34 1.17
CA VAL A 125 -2.26 1.25 1.41
C VAL A 125 -2.96 0.01 1.94
N GLY A 126 -3.87 0.18 2.92
CA GLY A 126 -4.57 -0.92 3.56
C GLY A 126 -5.36 -1.79 2.59
N LEU A 127 -6.11 -1.18 1.66
CA LEU A 127 -6.88 -1.91 0.65
C LEU A 127 -5.99 -2.72 -0.31
N MET A 128 -4.82 -2.20 -0.66
CA MET A 128 -3.86 -2.94 -1.47
C MET A 128 -3.25 -4.10 -0.68
N ALA A 129 -2.92 -3.87 0.59
CA ALA A 129 -2.39 -4.92 1.47
C ALA A 129 -3.37 -6.06 1.69
N VAL A 130 -4.66 -5.75 1.84
CA VAL A 130 -5.71 -6.77 1.94
C VAL A 130 -5.72 -7.64 0.69
N GLN A 131 -5.78 -7.04 -0.50
CA GLN A 131 -5.82 -7.77 -1.76
C GLN A 131 -4.55 -8.61 -1.98
N PHE A 132 -3.36 -8.07 -1.69
CA PHE A 132 -2.10 -8.79 -1.83
C PHE A 132 -1.94 -9.94 -0.83
N GLY A 133 -2.42 -9.78 0.42
CA GLY A 133 -2.47 -10.89 1.37
C GLY A 133 -3.36 -12.03 0.86
N LYS A 134 -4.54 -11.70 0.34
CA LYS A 134 -5.46 -12.70 -0.25
C LYS A 134 -4.91 -13.35 -1.51
N LEU A 135 -4.21 -12.58 -2.35
CA LEU A 135 -3.56 -13.07 -3.57
C LEU A 135 -2.61 -14.25 -3.31
N VAL A 136 -1.97 -14.28 -2.14
CA VAL A 136 -1.05 -15.36 -1.72
C VAL A 136 -1.69 -16.39 -0.79
N GLY A 137 -3.02 -16.32 -0.60
CA GLY A 137 -3.78 -17.26 0.23
C GLY A 137 -3.62 -17.06 1.74
N ALA A 138 -3.18 -15.87 2.18
CA ALA A 138 -3.15 -15.52 3.60
C ALA A 138 -4.58 -15.36 4.15
N TYR A 139 -4.71 -15.51 5.47
CA TYR A 139 -5.87 -15.10 6.24
C TYR A 139 -5.69 -13.65 6.68
N VAL A 140 -6.53 -12.74 6.20
CA VAL A 140 -6.35 -11.30 6.35
C VAL A 140 -7.42 -10.73 7.26
N VAL A 141 -6.98 -10.08 8.33
CA VAL A 141 -7.81 -9.31 9.26
C VAL A 141 -7.51 -7.83 9.04
N GLY A 142 -8.54 -7.02 8.81
CA GLY A 142 -8.39 -5.57 8.66
C GLY A 142 -9.02 -4.81 9.81
N THR A 143 -8.39 -3.73 10.29
CA THR A 143 -9.05 -2.80 11.22
C THR A 143 -9.65 -1.62 10.45
N CYS A 144 -10.90 -1.28 10.76
CA CYS A 144 -11.56 -0.07 10.24
C CYS A 144 -12.81 0.25 11.06
N SER A 145 -13.35 1.47 10.96
CA SER A 145 -14.63 1.81 11.60
C SER A 145 -15.81 0.98 11.05
N ALA A 146 -16.89 0.84 11.83
CA ALA A 146 -18.12 0.13 11.44
C ALA A 146 -18.56 0.40 9.99
N GLY A 147 -18.58 1.67 9.59
CA GLY A 147 -19.04 2.10 8.28
C GLY A 147 -18.21 1.57 7.10
N ASN A 148 -17.00 1.06 7.36
CA ASN A 148 -16.11 0.51 6.35
C ASN A 148 -16.04 -1.03 6.37
N GLY A 149 -16.72 -1.71 7.30
CA GLY A 149 -16.56 -3.16 7.46
C GLY A 149 -17.01 -3.98 6.24
N ALA A 150 -18.18 -3.68 5.67
CA ALA A 150 -18.62 -4.35 4.44
C ALA A 150 -17.73 -3.99 3.24
N PHE A 151 -17.22 -2.76 3.22
CA PHE A 151 -16.34 -2.28 2.16
C PHE A 151 -15.01 -3.05 2.15
N VAL A 152 -14.32 -3.15 3.29
CA VAL A 152 -13.04 -3.87 3.42
C VAL A 152 -13.20 -5.38 3.13
N ARG A 153 -14.28 -6.01 3.59
CA ARG A 153 -14.60 -7.42 3.23
C ARG A 153 -14.80 -7.59 1.73
N GLY A 154 -15.40 -6.61 1.04
CA GLY A 154 -15.54 -6.60 -0.41
C GLY A 154 -14.22 -6.54 -1.19
N TYR A 155 -13.09 -6.27 -0.52
CA TYR A 155 -11.73 -6.38 -1.07
C TYR A 155 -11.01 -7.67 -0.67
N GLY A 156 -11.67 -8.53 0.10
CA GLY A 156 -11.21 -9.89 0.39
C GLY A 156 -10.78 -10.13 1.83
N ALA A 157 -10.86 -9.15 2.74
CA ALA A 157 -10.56 -9.41 4.15
C ALA A 157 -11.49 -10.50 4.71
N ASP A 158 -10.91 -11.49 5.39
CA ASP A 158 -11.64 -12.59 6.00
C ASP A 158 -12.39 -12.10 7.25
N GLU A 159 -11.74 -11.25 8.04
CA GLU A 159 -12.33 -10.59 9.20
C GLU A 159 -12.09 -9.08 9.16
N VAL A 160 -12.97 -8.36 9.85
CA VAL A 160 -12.80 -6.93 10.11
C VAL A 160 -13.06 -6.67 11.59
N VAL A 161 -12.12 -5.97 12.22
CA VAL A 161 -12.21 -5.50 13.60
C VAL A 161 -12.58 -4.02 13.60
N ASP A 162 -13.72 -3.69 14.23
CA ASP A 162 -14.08 -2.31 14.49
C ASP A 162 -13.40 -1.82 15.76
N TYR A 163 -12.39 -0.96 15.57
CA TYR A 163 -11.57 -0.41 16.64
C TYR A 163 -12.35 0.54 17.58
N HIS A 164 -13.58 0.94 17.23
CA HIS A 164 -14.47 1.68 18.14
C HIS A 164 -15.26 0.79 19.08
N VAL A 165 -15.35 -0.51 18.79
CA VAL A 165 -16.16 -1.47 19.54
C VAL A 165 -15.27 -2.41 20.36
N THR A 166 -14.20 -2.92 19.74
CA THR A 166 -13.29 -3.89 20.36
C THR A 166 -11.86 -3.38 20.22
N GLY A 167 -11.17 -3.23 21.35
CA GLY A 167 -9.75 -2.89 21.35
C GLY A 167 -8.93 -4.01 20.71
N LEU A 168 -7.82 -3.66 20.05
CA LEU A 168 -7.01 -4.68 19.36
C LEU A 168 -6.40 -5.68 20.36
N ALA A 169 -5.99 -5.24 21.54
CA ALA A 169 -5.54 -6.13 22.62
C ALA A 169 -6.64 -7.15 23.02
N GLU A 170 -7.87 -6.67 23.26
CA GLU A 170 -9.00 -7.54 23.59
C GLU A 170 -9.30 -8.54 22.47
N TYR A 171 -9.29 -8.08 21.22
CA TYR A 171 -9.46 -8.96 20.07
C TYR A 171 -8.36 -10.02 20.03
N VAL A 172 -7.09 -9.66 20.30
CA VAL A 172 -5.98 -10.61 20.30
C VAL A 172 -6.10 -11.64 21.44
N ASP A 173 -6.56 -11.23 22.61
CA ASP A 173 -6.67 -12.12 23.79
C ASP A 173 -7.91 -13.03 23.74
N GLY A 174 -9.01 -12.58 23.11
CA GLY A 174 -10.34 -13.17 23.27
C GLY A 174 -10.66 -14.50 22.57
N ASP A 175 -9.85 -15.00 21.62
CA ASP A 175 -10.27 -16.15 20.77
C ASP A 175 -9.72 -17.53 21.20
N GLY A 176 -9.00 -17.69 22.31
CA GLY A 176 -8.51 -19.01 22.76
C GLY A 176 -7.49 -19.71 21.85
N ASP A 177 -7.25 -19.20 20.64
CA ASP A 177 -6.17 -19.57 19.71
C ASP A 177 -4.84 -18.89 20.06
N GLY A 178 -4.85 -17.93 21.01
CA GLY A 178 -3.66 -17.28 21.53
C GLY A 178 -3.17 -18.00 22.78
N ASP A 179 -2.00 -18.62 22.71
CA ASP A 179 -1.25 -19.16 23.86
C ASP A 179 -0.59 -18.04 24.72
N GLY A 180 -1.10 -16.80 24.62
CA GLY A 180 -0.47 -15.60 25.14
C GLY A 180 0.63 -15.00 24.24
N ASN A 181 0.86 -15.57 23.05
CA ASN A 181 1.95 -15.14 22.16
C ASN A 181 1.47 -14.58 20.80
N GLY A 182 0.44 -13.71 20.75
CA GLY A 182 0.01 -13.02 19.51
C GLY A 182 -0.64 -13.91 18.43
N LYS A 183 -1.39 -13.30 17.50
CA LYS A 183 -2.23 -14.00 16.50
C LYS A 183 -1.71 -13.93 15.06
N PHE A 184 -0.75 -13.06 14.77
CA PHE A 184 -0.42 -12.69 13.40
C PHE A 184 1.03 -13.00 13.04
N ASP A 185 1.22 -13.59 11.86
CA ASP A 185 2.52 -13.74 11.21
C ASP A 185 3.12 -12.39 10.82
N LEU A 186 2.25 -11.49 10.38
CA LEU A 186 2.61 -10.21 9.83
C LEU A 186 1.57 -9.16 10.21
N VAL A 187 2.02 -8.03 10.73
CA VAL A 187 1.19 -6.85 10.94
C VAL A 187 1.72 -5.73 10.04
N LEU A 188 0.85 -5.15 9.22
CA LEU A 188 1.12 -3.95 8.46
C LEU A 188 0.37 -2.77 9.08
N ASP A 189 1.13 -1.81 9.60
CA ASP A 189 0.64 -0.64 10.28
C ASP A 189 0.67 0.60 9.39
N CYS A 190 -0.54 1.08 9.05
CA CYS A 190 -0.76 2.32 8.30
C CYS A 190 -1.35 3.44 9.17
N VAL A 191 -1.43 3.26 10.49
CA VAL A 191 -2.10 4.18 11.44
C VAL A 191 -1.08 4.80 12.40
N GLY A 192 -0.23 3.98 13.02
CA GLY A 192 0.76 4.41 14.01
C GLY A 192 0.13 4.84 15.33
N GLY A 193 0.85 5.65 16.11
CA GLY A 193 0.38 6.19 17.38
C GLY A 193 0.08 5.10 18.41
N GLU A 194 -1.02 5.25 19.16
CA GLU A 194 -1.43 4.33 20.24
C GLU A 194 -1.66 2.90 19.74
N SER A 195 -2.10 2.72 18.48
CA SER A 195 -2.32 1.40 17.89
C SER A 195 -1.03 0.60 17.64
N MET A 196 0.14 1.23 17.75
CA MET A 196 1.43 0.59 17.50
C MET A 196 1.76 -0.49 18.54
N MET A 197 1.47 -0.21 19.83
CA MET A 197 1.72 -1.16 20.91
C MET A 197 0.83 -2.39 20.78
N ASP A 198 -0.46 -2.18 20.55
CA ASP A 198 -1.41 -3.27 20.36
C ASP A 198 -1.06 -4.08 19.11
N GLY A 199 -0.68 -3.40 18.04
CA GLY A 199 -0.23 -4.03 16.80
C GLY A 199 1.01 -4.89 17.00
N TRP A 200 1.95 -4.52 17.87
CA TRP A 200 3.09 -5.37 18.22
C TRP A 200 2.72 -6.58 19.04
N ASN A 201 1.88 -6.40 20.06
CA ASN A 201 1.43 -7.50 20.91
C ASN A 201 0.57 -8.49 20.12
N ALA A 202 -0.03 -8.05 19.01
CA ALA A 202 -0.74 -8.91 18.07
C ALA A 202 0.20 -9.83 17.26
N VAL A 203 1.50 -9.52 17.16
CA VAL A 203 2.46 -10.32 16.39
C VAL A 203 2.89 -11.55 17.16
N ARG A 204 2.86 -12.71 16.51
CA ARG A 204 3.34 -13.95 17.11
C ARG A 204 4.87 -14.02 17.21
N PRO A 205 5.47 -14.86 18.08
CA PRO A 205 6.90 -15.07 18.12
C PRO A 205 7.46 -15.38 16.73
N ARG A 206 8.55 -14.70 16.36
CA ARG A 206 9.20 -14.79 15.03
C ARG A 206 8.37 -14.19 13.89
N GLY A 207 7.22 -13.60 14.18
CA GLY A 207 6.45 -12.79 13.26
C GLY A 207 7.10 -11.43 13.00
N THR A 208 6.47 -10.66 12.12
CA THR A 208 6.99 -9.37 11.68
C THR A 208 5.96 -8.25 11.85
N TYR A 209 6.39 -7.12 12.39
CA TYR A 209 5.67 -5.86 12.36
C TYR A 209 6.31 -4.90 11.36
N ILE A 210 5.51 -4.37 10.45
CA ILE A 210 5.92 -3.40 9.46
C ILE A 210 5.10 -2.13 9.65
N SER A 211 5.77 -0.99 9.82
CA SER A 211 5.12 0.33 9.82
C SER A 211 5.55 1.17 8.63
N VAL A 212 4.59 1.91 8.07
CA VAL A 212 4.81 2.86 6.97
C VAL A 212 4.51 4.30 7.38
N VAL A 213 4.24 4.52 8.67
CA VAL A 213 3.82 5.81 9.22
C VAL A 213 5.05 6.65 9.56
N PRO A 214 5.19 7.88 9.03
CA PRO A 214 6.29 8.77 9.38
C PRO A 214 6.37 9.04 10.89
N GLY A 215 7.57 9.19 11.42
CA GLY A 215 7.77 9.49 12.85
C GLY A 215 7.69 8.27 13.77
N PHE A 216 7.73 7.06 13.21
CA PHE A 216 7.87 5.82 13.96
C PHE A 216 9.01 5.89 14.99
N ARG A 217 8.68 5.60 16.24
CA ARG A 217 9.63 5.47 17.35
C ARG A 217 9.25 4.22 18.13
N GLU A 218 10.25 3.43 18.48
CA GLU A 218 10.05 2.32 19.40
C GLU A 218 9.71 2.90 20.80
N PRO A 219 8.53 2.61 21.37
CA PRO A 219 8.11 3.04 22.70
C PRO A 219 8.99 2.43 23.80
N GLU A 220 9.00 3.11 24.93
CA GLU A 220 9.71 2.69 26.14
C GLU A 220 9.14 1.35 26.65
N GLY A 221 10.03 0.39 26.94
CA GLY A 221 9.67 -1.00 27.28
C GLY A 221 10.07 -2.02 26.21
N GLY A 222 10.29 -1.56 24.97
CA GLY A 222 10.82 -2.36 23.86
C GLY A 222 9.82 -3.37 23.27
N LYS A 223 10.06 -3.78 22.03
CA LYS A 223 9.30 -4.88 21.39
C LYS A 223 9.73 -6.25 21.96
N PRO A 224 8.87 -7.30 21.89
CA PRO A 224 9.30 -8.67 22.19
C PRO A 224 10.54 -9.06 21.37
N GLU A 225 11.55 -9.67 22.00
CA GLU A 225 12.83 -9.98 21.33
C GLU A 225 12.68 -10.83 20.07
N THR A 226 11.67 -11.69 20.05
CA THR A 226 11.39 -12.62 18.95
C THR A 226 10.66 -11.98 17.77
N VAL A 227 10.11 -10.76 17.93
CA VAL A 227 9.38 -10.06 16.87
C VAL A 227 10.35 -9.22 16.05
N ARG A 228 10.32 -9.37 14.72
CA ARG A 228 11.02 -8.44 13.84
C ARG A 228 10.18 -7.19 13.68
N CYS A 229 10.78 -6.03 13.84
CA CYS A 229 10.11 -4.76 13.56
C CYS A 229 10.89 -3.99 12.49
N LYS A 230 10.18 -3.42 11.51
CA LYS A 230 10.77 -2.54 10.53
C LYS A 230 9.83 -1.38 10.20
N TRP A 231 10.38 -0.18 10.27
CA TRP A 231 9.80 0.98 9.61
C TRP A 231 10.49 1.18 8.27
N PHE A 232 9.73 1.55 7.25
CA PHE A 232 10.29 1.88 5.95
C PHE A 232 9.45 2.92 5.20
N ILE A 233 10.10 3.57 4.24
CA ILE A 233 9.46 4.35 3.20
C ILE A 233 9.69 3.60 1.88
N MET A 234 8.65 3.52 1.07
CA MET A 234 8.69 2.75 -0.18
C MET A 234 9.63 3.35 -1.22
N ASP A 235 10.29 2.48 -1.96
CA ASP A 235 11.02 2.85 -3.16
C ASP A 235 10.09 2.96 -4.36
N SER A 236 10.40 3.91 -5.25
CA SER A 236 9.63 4.11 -6.48
C SER A 236 10.18 3.21 -7.58
N ARG A 237 9.49 2.08 -7.84
CA ARG A 237 9.98 1.01 -8.74
C ARG A 237 8.94 0.64 -9.80
N GLY A 238 9.20 1.06 -11.04
CA GLY A 238 8.38 0.77 -12.21
C GLY A 238 8.24 -0.72 -12.51
N SER A 239 9.29 -1.52 -12.27
CA SER A 239 9.24 -2.98 -12.46
C SER A 239 8.24 -3.68 -11.53
N GLU A 240 8.08 -3.19 -10.29
CA GLU A 240 7.07 -3.69 -9.36
C GLU A 240 5.66 -3.27 -9.80
N LEU A 241 5.51 -2.03 -10.30
CA LEU A 241 4.24 -1.58 -10.88
C LEU A 241 3.87 -2.40 -12.10
N GLU A 242 4.82 -2.75 -12.97
CA GLU A 242 4.58 -3.63 -14.11
C GLU A 242 4.06 -5.00 -13.66
N ALA A 243 4.69 -5.59 -12.64
CA ALA A 243 4.23 -6.85 -12.06
C ALA A 243 2.82 -6.73 -11.46
N ILE A 244 2.55 -5.67 -10.70
CA ILE A 244 1.23 -5.35 -10.11
C ILE A 244 0.19 -5.16 -11.22
N GLY A 245 0.57 -4.49 -12.31
CA GLY A 245 -0.25 -4.28 -13.50
C GLY A 245 -0.76 -5.57 -14.13
N LYS A 246 0.03 -6.65 -14.11
CA LYS A 246 -0.40 -7.96 -14.61
C LYS A 246 -1.52 -8.57 -13.75
N PHE A 247 -1.50 -8.36 -12.43
CA PHE A 247 -2.60 -8.79 -11.56
C PHE A 247 -3.85 -7.94 -11.78
N ILE A 248 -3.68 -6.64 -12.03
CA ILE A 248 -4.78 -5.74 -12.37
C ILE A 248 -5.43 -6.15 -13.69
N ASP A 249 -4.66 -6.47 -14.73
CA ASP A 249 -5.16 -6.92 -16.03
C ASP A 249 -5.90 -8.27 -15.96
N LYS A 250 -5.72 -9.03 -14.89
CA LYS A 250 -6.48 -10.25 -14.59
C LYS A 250 -7.68 -10.01 -13.69
N GLY A 251 -7.92 -8.78 -13.25
CA GLY A 251 -8.98 -8.43 -12.30
C GLY A 251 -8.76 -8.97 -10.89
N LEU A 252 -7.54 -9.42 -10.56
CA LEU A 252 -7.19 -9.98 -9.25
C LEU A 252 -6.93 -8.91 -8.20
N VAL A 253 -6.51 -7.72 -8.64
CA VAL A 253 -6.25 -6.56 -7.79
C VAL A 253 -6.85 -5.34 -8.48
N ARG A 254 -7.40 -4.40 -7.71
CA ARG A 254 -7.93 -3.14 -8.22
C ARG A 254 -7.60 -1.97 -7.30
N GLY A 255 -7.35 -0.81 -7.91
CA GLY A 255 -7.27 0.47 -7.19
C GLY A 255 -8.64 0.98 -6.77
N THR A 256 -8.67 1.91 -5.82
CA THR A 256 -9.90 2.57 -5.36
C THR A 256 -9.74 4.07 -5.45
N VAL A 257 -10.65 4.71 -6.18
CA VAL A 257 -10.78 6.16 -6.22
C VAL A 257 -11.94 6.58 -5.31
N ASP A 258 -11.66 7.43 -4.35
CA ASP A 258 -12.67 8.05 -3.48
C ASP A 258 -13.42 9.15 -4.25
N SER A 259 -12.67 10.06 -4.85
CA SER A 259 -13.18 11.23 -5.55
C SER A 259 -12.15 11.74 -6.56
N VAL A 260 -12.65 12.40 -7.61
CA VAL A 260 -11.82 13.03 -8.65
C VAL A 260 -12.16 14.51 -8.71
N TRP A 261 -11.15 15.36 -8.51
CA TRP A 261 -11.27 16.81 -8.54
C TRP A 261 -10.47 17.36 -9.70
N VAL A 262 -10.92 18.44 -10.34
CA VAL A 262 -10.08 19.16 -11.30
C VAL A 262 -9.02 19.96 -10.55
N ILE A 263 -7.87 20.25 -11.18
CA ILE A 263 -6.78 21.01 -10.54
C ILE A 263 -7.23 22.36 -9.97
N GLY A 264 -8.22 23.02 -10.59
CA GLY A 264 -8.79 24.28 -10.07
C GLY A 264 -9.53 24.14 -8.74
N ASP A 265 -9.93 22.93 -8.36
CA ASP A 265 -10.58 22.58 -7.09
C ASP A 265 -9.61 21.87 -6.12
N PHE A 266 -8.29 22.08 -6.27
CA PHE A 266 -7.28 21.36 -5.47
C PHE A 266 -7.51 21.50 -3.96
N GLU A 267 -7.95 22.67 -3.47
CA GLU A 267 -8.23 22.90 -2.05
C GLU A 267 -9.24 21.88 -1.50
N LYS A 268 -10.34 21.65 -2.22
CA LYS A 268 -11.36 20.65 -1.86
C LYS A 268 -10.80 19.22 -1.87
N ALA A 269 -9.89 18.92 -2.81
CA ALA A 269 -9.21 17.62 -2.86
C ALA A 269 -8.31 17.40 -1.64
N PHE A 270 -7.57 18.43 -1.22
CA PHE A 270 -6.74 18.39 -0.02
C PHE A 270 -7.58 18.34 1.26
N GLU A 271 -8.67 19.11 1.35
CA GLU A 271 -9.64 19.03 2.46
C GLU A 271 -10.23 17.62 2.59
N ARG A 272 -10.65 17.02 1.47
CA ARG A 272 -11.17 15.64 1.45
C ARG A 272 -10.15 14.63 1.96
N THR A 273 -8.88 14.81 1.60
CA THR A 273 -7.78 13.95 2.06
C THR A 273 -7.47 14.16 3.53
N ALA A 274 -7.35 15.42 3.97
CA ALA A 274 -7.04 15.82 5.35
C ALA A 274 -8.15 15.41 6.32
N GLY A 275 -9.38 15.30 5.84
CA GLY A 275 -10.51 14.81 6.63
C GLY A 275 -10.34 13.37 7.13
N GLY A 276 -9.45 12.55 6.58
CA GLY A 276 -9.15 11.19 7.08
C GLY A 276 -10.25 10.13 6.82
N HIS A 277 -11.34 10.50 6.14
CA HIS A 277 -12.50 9.63 5.89
C HIS A 277 -12.63 9.22 4.41
N ALA A 278 -11.57 9.41 3.61
CA ALA A 278 -11.54 8.99 2.21
C ALA A 278 -11.43 7.46 2.11
N ARG A 279 -12.16 6.86 1.17
CA ARG A 279 -12.06 5.42 0.85
C ARG A 279 -11.14 5.22 -0.34
N GLY A 280 -9.91 4.77 -0.08
CA GLY A 280 -8.89 4.70 -1.12
C GLY A 280 -8.22 6.05 -1.34
N LYS A 281 -8.23 6.55 -2.58
CA LYS A 281 -7.42 7.73 -2.97
C LYS A 281 -8.26 8.84 -3.57
N VAL A 282 -7.97 10.07 -3.14
CA VAL A 282 -8.44 11.30 -3.79
C VAL A 282 -7.51 11.59 -4.96
N VAL A 283 -8.09 11.82 -6.15
CA VAL A 283 -7.34 12.07 -7.37
C VAL A 283 -7.56 13.51 -7.82
N ILE A 284 -6.47 14.18 -8.19
CA ILE A 284 -6.52 15.45 -8.89
C ILE A 284 -6.30 15.16 -10.38
N ARG A 285 -7.26 15.58 -11.20
CA ARG A 285 -7.21 15.51 -12.66
C ARG A 285 -6.63 16.81 -13.19
N ILE A 286 -5.58 16.66 -13.98
CA ILE A 286 -4.99 17.71 -14.78
C ILE A 286 -5.73 17.78 -16.12
N ALA A 287 -5.87 18.98 -16.68
CA ALA A 287 -6.76 19.30 -17.81
C ALA A 287 -6.51 18.41 -19.04
#